data_AF-A0A7H1VJB1-F1
#
_entry.id   AF-A0A7H1VJB1-F1
#
_cell.length_a   1.000
_cell.length_b   1.000
_cell.length_c   1.000
_cell.angle_alpha   90.00
_cell.angle_beta   90.00
_cell.angle_gamma   90.00
#
_symmetry.space_group_name_H-M   'P 1'
#
loop_
_entity.id
_entity.type
_entity.pdbx_description
1 polymer ?
#
loop_
_entity_poly.entity_id
_entity_poly.type
_entity_poly.pdbx_seq_one_letter_code
_entity_poly.pdbx_strand_id
1 'polypeptide(L)'
;MKRIVLTVAVMVVVIFSLILIPPIAMDIQMPAKVLNESSQTISNEQLGTNSSGKVSTQESAAKVKSNSPALSITVGDASGKKGSTVSIPVNFKDVSKVGDVGTCNFYLKYDTNVLKAESITAGKIISNPKVNFSSSIDEKNGKISVLFLDDTVGNQLINKDGTFATITFKIVGSSGNTKIQFTDGGAVGNGKMLKIDNVTRTDGTIKVK
;
A
#
# COMPACT_ATOMS: atom_id res chain seq x y z
N MET A 1 -37.09 41.66 26.40
CA MET A 1 -37.82 40.69 25.57
C MET A 1 -37.56 41.02 24.10
N LYS A 2 -36.82 40.17 23.37
CA LYS A 2 -36.68 40.25 21.92
C LYS A 2 -36.90 38.84 21.37
N ARG A 3 -38.01 38.66 20.66
CA ARG A 3 -38.39 37.41 20.00
C ARG A 3 -37.57 37.28 18.73
N ILE A 4 -36.80 36.21 18.60
CA ILE A 4 -36.18 35.80 17.33
C ILE A 4 -37.04 34.66 16.80
N VAL A 5 -37.76 34.97 15.72
CA VAL A 5 -38.43 33.99 14.86
C VAL A 5 -37.34 33.42 13.95
N LEU A 6 -37.10 32.11 14.00
CA LEU A 6 -36.21 31.44 13.05
C LEU A 6 -37.00 30.44 12.21
N THR A 7 -36.84 30.64 10.91
CA THR A 7 -37.56 30.11 9.78
C THR A 7 -37.39 28.61 9.57
N VAL A 8 -38.53 27.96 9.32
CA VAL A 8 -38.82 26.74 8.54
C VAL A 8 -37.60 26.00 7.95
N ALA A 9 -37.36 24.78 8.44
CA ALA A 9 -36.47 23.81 7.82
C ALA A 9 -37.19 23.05 6.70
N VAL A 10 -36.69 23.16 5.48
CA VAL A 10 -37.09 22.37 4.31
C VAL A 10 -36.49 20.97 4.44
N MET A 11 -37.33 19.96 4.70
CA MET A 11 -36.94 18.55 4.65
C MET A 11 -37.13 18.04 3.22
N VAL A 12 -36.04 17.92 2.48
CA VAL A 12 -36.00 17.24 1.17
C VAL A 12 -35.91 15.73 1.44
N VAL A 13 -37.02 15.03 1.20
CA VAL A 13 -37.08 13.57 1.21
C VAL A 13 -36.48 13.07 -0.11
N VAL A 14 -35.28 12.49 -0.07
CA VAL A 14 -34.68 11.79 -1.22
C VAL A 14 -35.28 10.39 -1.28
N ILE A 15 -36.19 10.18 -2.23
CA ILE A 15 -36.79 8.87 -2.51
C ILE A 15 -35.75 8.02 -3.25
N PHE A 16 -35.21 7.00 -2.57
CA PHE A 16 -34.34 6.00 -3.15
C PHE A 16 -35.21 4.93 -3.85
N SER A 17 -35.42 5.06 -5.15
CA SER A 17 -36.03 3.99 -5.94
C SER A 17 -35.01 2.86 -6.12
N LEU A 18 -35.23 1.74 -5.44
CA LEU A 18 -34.53 0.47 -5.66
C LEU A 18 -34.89 -0.04 -7.07
N ILE A 19 -34.00 0.15 -8.04
CA ILE A 19 -34.07 -0.57 -9.31
C ILE A 19 -33.30 -1.87 -9.11
N LEU A 20 -34.04 -2.98 -9.03
CA LEU A 20 -33.51 -4.33 -8.98
C LEU A 20 -33.01 -4.71 -10.39
N ILE A 21 -31.72 -4.53 -10.64
CA ILE A 21 -31.08 -4.97 -11.88
C ILE A 21 -30.83 -6.48 -11.77
N PRO A 22 -31.36 -7.34 -12.67
CA PRO A 22 -31.01 -8.75 -12.67
C PRO A 22 -29.52 -8.93 -13.04
N PRO A 23 -28.81 -9.88 -12.39
CA PRO A 23 -27.41 -10.11 -12.69
C PRO A 23 -27.25 -10.59 -14.13
N ILE A 24 -26.48 -9.83 -14.92
CA ILE A 24 -26.02 -10.27 -16.24
C ILE A 24 -24.93 -11.32 -15.97
N ALA A 25 -25.26 -12.59 -16.19
CA ALA A 25 -24.26 -13.65 -16.24
C ALA A 25 -23.39 -13.42 -17.47
N MET A 26 -22.19 -12.88 -17.25
CA MET A 26 -21.18 -12.70 -18.28
C MET A 26 -20.38 -14.00 -18.37
N ASP A 27 -20.73 -14.83 -19.34
CA ASP A 27 -20.02 -16.08 -19.62
C ASP A 27 -18.67 -15.75 -20.28
N ILE A 28 -17.61 -15.69 -19.49
CA ILE A 28 -16.23 -15.52 -19.98
C ILE A 28 -15.67 -16.92 -20.26
N GLN A 29 -15.88 -17.41 -21.47
CA GLN A 29 -15.17 -18.57 -21.96
C GLN A 29 -13.70 -18.20 -22.21
N MET A 30 -12.82 -18.60 -21.29
CA MET A 30 -11.37 -18.52 -21.50
C MET A 30 -10.95 -19.61 -22.50
N PRO A 31 -10.22 -19.29 -23.59
CA PRO A 31 -9.61 -20.32 -24.41
C PRO A 31 -8.47 -21.00 -23.64
N ALA A 32 -8.45 -22.33 -23.69
CA ALA A 32 -7.42 -23.16 -23.09
C ALA A 32 -6.01 -22.72 -23.55
N LYS A 33 -5.12 -22.49 -22.58
CA LYS A 33 -3.70 -22.24 -22.80
C LYS A 33 -3.07 -23.49 -23.41
N VAL A 34 -2.63 -23.40 -24.67
CA VAL A 34 -1.78 -24.41 -25.29
C VAL A 34 -0.45 -24.43 -24.53
N LEU A 35 -0.21 -25.51 -23.78
CA LEU A 35 1.11 -25.82 -23.25
C LEU A 35 1.94 -26.40 -24.40
N ASN A 36 2.89 -25.59 -24.90
CA ASN A 36 3.95 -26.08 -25.77
C ASN A 36 5.05 -26.66 -24.89
N GLU A 37 5.07 -27.98 -24.73
CA GLU A 37 6.26 -28.69 -24.29
C GLU A 37 7.20 -28.84 -25.49
N SER A 38 8.36 -28.18 -25.42
CA SER A 38 9.51 -28.50 -26.26
C SER A 38 10.56 -29.19 -25.42
N SER A 39 10.38 -30.49 -25.24
CA SER A 39 11.47 -31.40 -24.86
C SER A 39 12.37 -31.59 -26.08
N GLN A 40 13.54 -30.94 -26.11
CA GLN A 40 14.57 -31.26 -27.10
C GLN A 40 15.39 -32.47 -26.64
N THR A 41 15.30 -33.54 -27.41
CA THR A 41 16.08 -34.77 -27.29
C THR A 41 17.46 -34.54 -27.92
N ILE A 42 18.54 -34.71 -27.15
CA ILE A 42 19.91 -34.77 -27.69
C ILE A 42 20.30 -36.26 -27.81
N SER A 43 20.58 -36.69 -29.04
CA SER A 43 21.19 -37.98 -29.37
C SER A 43 22.69 -37.95 -29.08
N ASN A 44 23.18 -38.89 -28.29
CA ASN A 44 24.62 -39.14 -28.07
C ASN A 44 25.16 -40.15 -29.10
N GLU A 45 26.23 -39.79 -29.81
CA GLU A 45 27.18 -40.75 -30.40
C GLU A 45 28.65 -40.36 -30.10
N GLN A 46 29.31 -41.30 -29.42
CA GLN A 46 30.74 -41.66 -29.26
C GLN A 46 31.92 -40.66 -29.22
N LEU A 47 32.56 -40.69 -28.03
CA LEU A 47 33.94 -41.09 -27.68
C LEU A 47 35.16 -40.42 -28.35
N GLY A 48 35.93 -39.70 -27.52
CA GLY A 48 37.36 -39.43 -27.67
C GLY A 48 37.98 -38.91 -26.37
N THR A 49 39.06 -39.54 -25.92
CA THR A 49 39.69 -39.52 -24.59
C THR A 49 40.58 -38.31 -24.30
N ASN A 50 40.61 -37.78 -23.05
CA ASN A 50 41.83 -37.72 -22.18
C ASN A 50 41.71 -36.75 -20.97
N SER A 51 42.09 -37.31 -19.81
CA SER A 51 42.88 -36.74 -18.70
C SER A 51 42.42 -35.50 -17.88
N SER A 52 42.16 -35.80 -16.60
CA SER A 52 42.62 -35.08 -15.39
C SER A 52 42.41 -33.56 -15.30
N GLY A 53 41.34 -33.17 -14.61
CA GLY A 53 41.17 -31.83 -14.04
C GLY A 53 40.03 -31.81 -13.01
N LYS A 54 40.35 -31.93 -11.73
CA LYS A 54 39.41 -31.75 -10.62
C LYS A 54 39.05 -30.26 -10.53
N VAL A 55 37.88 -29.87 -11.03
CA VAL A 55 37.32 -28.53 -10.80
C VAL A 55 36.06 -28.68 -9.96
N SER A 56 36.20 -28.30 -8.69
CA SER A 56 35.10 -28.05 -7.77
C SER A 56 34.43 -26.74 -8.15
N THR A 57 33.23 -26.78 -8.72
CA THR A 57 32.34 -25.61 -8.80
C THR A 57 31.34 -25.67 -7.66
N GLN A 58 31.65 -24.93 -6.59
CA GLN A 58 30.65 -24.45 -5.65
C GLN A 58 29.79 -23.42 -6.36
N GLU A 59 28.52 -23.75 -6.57
CA GLU A 59 27.52 -22.82 -7.09
C GLU A 59 27.11 -21.86 -5.97
N SER A 60 27.82 -20.73 -5.88
CA SER A 60 27.39 -19.58 -5.10
C SER A 60 26.13 -19.02 -5.75
N ALA A 61 24.98 -19.23 -5.11
CA ALA A 61 23.71 -18.62 -5.47
C ALA A 61 23.79 -17.08 -5.45
N ALA A 62 24.22 -16.50 -6.56
CA ALA A 62 24.07 -15.07 -6.81
C ALA A 62 22.58 -14.78 -7.00
N LYS A 63 21.98 -14.14 -6.00
CA LYS A 63 20.65 -13.55 -6.08
C LYS A 63 20.63 -12.56 -7.25
N VAL A 64 20.10 -12.98 -8.40
CA VAL A 64 19.80 -12.08 -9.51
C VAL A 64 18.83 -11.04 -8.98
N LYS A 65 19.32 -9.81 -8.78
CA LYS A 65 18.51 -8.67 -8.40
C LYS A 65 17.60 -8.39 -9.59
N SER A 66 16.31 -8.74 -9.47
CA SER A 66 15.28 -8.30 -10.40
C SER A 66 15.38 -6.78 -10.54
N ASN A 67 15.71 -6.30 -11.75
CA ASN A 67 15.73 -4.89 -12.11
C ASN A 67 14.32 -4.34 -12.39
N SER A 68 13.25 -5.03 -11.97
CA SER A 68 11.90 -4.49 -12.08
C SER A 68 11.77 -3.23 -11.21
N PRO A 69 11.22 -2.13 -11.75
CA PRO A 69 11.01 -0.90 -10.99
C PRO A 69 10.19 -1.21 -9.74
N ALA A 70 10.67 -0.75 -8.58
CA ALA A 70 10.03 -0.97 -7.29
C ALA A 70 9.35 0.32 -6.85
N LEU A 71 8.08 0.25 -6.45
CA LEU A 71 7.47 1.33 -5.69
C LEU A 71 8.03 1.31 -4.27
N SER A 72 8.42 2.46 -3.73
CA SER A 72 8.86 2.58 -2.34
C SER A 72 7.80 3.28 -1.50
N ILE A 73 7.40 2.65 -0.39
CA ILE A 73 6.50 3.21 0.62
C ILE A 73 7.24 3.26 1.96
N THR A 74 7.47 4.48 2.46
CA THR A 74 8.28 4.71 3.66
C THR A 74 7.47 5.45 4.70
N VAL A 75 7.39 4.90 5.90
CA VAL A 75 6.91 5.62 7.08
C VAL A 75 8.09 6.42 7.64
N GLY A 76 7.89 7.72 7.84
CA GLY A 76 8.92 8.62 8.35
C GLY A 76 9.18 8.47 9.84
N ASP A 77 10.26 9.10 10.29
CA ASP A 77 10.68 9.12 11.68
C ASP A 77 10.27 10.42 12.39
N ALA A 78 10.17 10.37 13.71
CA ALA A 78 10.03 11.57 14.54
C ALA A 78 10.72 11.40 15.90
N SER A 79 10.81 12.50 16.65
CA SER A 79 11.23 12.47 18.04
C SER A 79 10.43 13.44 18.88
N GLY A 80 10.08 13.05 20.10
CA GLY A 80 9.27 13.85 21.01
C GLY A 80 9.40 13.40 22.44
N LYS A 81 8.83 14.17 23.37
CA LYS A 81 8.78 13.82 24.80
C LYS A 81 7.41 13.24 25.15
N LYS A 82 7.31 12.50 26.26
CA LYS A 82 6.00 12.10 26.81
C LYS A 82 5.07 13.31 26.94
N GLY A 83 3.82 13.14 26.52
CA GLY A 83 2.78 14.17 26.51
C GLY A 83 2.73 15.02 25.23
N SER A 84 3.78 15.02 24.41
CA SER A 84 3.79 15.75 23.14
C SER A 84 3.10 14.99 22.00
N THR A 85 2.66 15.74 21.00
CA THR A 85 2.15 15.21 19.73
C THR A 85 3.23 15.32 18.66
N VAL A 86 3.39 14.28 17.85
CA VAL A 86 4.31 14.22 16.71
C VAL A 86 3.55 13.75 15.47
N SER A 87 3.94 14.24 14.30
CA SER A 87 3.37 13.83 13.03
C SER A 87 4.45 13.19 12.16
N ILE A 88 4.17 12.02 11.60
CA ILE A 88 5.06 11.30 10.70
C ILE A 88 4.41 11.16 9.31
N PRO A 89 5.14 11.41 8.22
CA PRO A 89 4.63 11.20 6.87
C PRO A 89 4.73 9.72 6.48
N VAL A 90 3.78 9.26 5.66
CA VAL A 90 3.94 8.07 4.82
C VAL A 90 4.21 8.59 3.41
N ASN A 91 5.39 8.28 2.87
CA ASN A 91 5.85 8.81 1.58
C ASN A 91 5.88 7.70 0.52
N PHE A 92 5.45 8.05 -0.69
CA PHE A 92 5.63 7.24 -1.89
C PHE A 92 6.80 7.79 -2.70
N LYS A 93 7.61 6.88 -3.24
CA LYS A 93 8.67 7.18 -4.20
C LYS A 93 8.66 6.20 -5.36
N ASP A 94 9.19 6.64 -6.49
CA ASP A 94 9.24 5.88 -7.74
C ASP A 94 7.85 5.55 -8.32
N VAL A 95 6.87 6.42 -8.10
CA VAL A 95 5.48 6.25 -8.52
C VAL A 95 5.36 6.12 -10.04
N SER A 96 5.99 7.01 -10.79
CA SER A 96 5.94 6.98 -12.26
C SER A 96 6.63 5.76 -12.86
N LYS A 97 7.58 5.14 -12.14
CA LYS A 97 8.30 3.95 -12.61
C LYS A 97 7.45 2.69 -12.61
N VAL A 98 6.36 2.67 -11.83
CA VAL A 98 5.43 1.53 -11.75
C VAL A 98 4.15 1.76 -12.56
N GLY A 99 4.09 2.84 -13.35
CA GLY A 99 2.91 3.20 -14.14
C GLY A 99 1.80 3.80 -13.29
N ASP A 100 2.16 4.70 -12.36
CA ASP A 100 1.28 5.36 -11.39
C ASP A 100 0.64 4.39 -10.40
N VAL A 101 -0.12 4.91 -9.41
CA VAL A 101 -0.87 4.09 -8.45
C VAL A 101 -2.35 4.44 -8.55
N GLY A 102 -3.18 3.46 -8.91
CA GLY A 102 -4.63 3.58 -8.99
C GLY A 102 -5.35 3.07 -7.75
N THR A 103 -4.74 2.15 -7.00
CA THR A 103 -5.26 1.69 -5.72
C THR A 103 -4.16 1.19 -4.81
N CYS A 104 -4.33 1.35 -3.50
CA CYS A 104 -3.54 0.60 -2.53
C CYS A 104 -4.27 0.43 -1.22
N ASN A 105 -3.99 -0.66 -0.51
CA ASN A 105 -4.27 -0.78 0.90
C ASN A 105 -3.08 -1.39 1.63
N PHE A 106 -2.86 -0.93 2.86
CA PHE A 106 -1.84 -1.46 3.74
C PHE A 106 -2.21 -1.21 5.20
N TYR A 107 -1.48 -1.89 6.07
CA TYR A 107 -1.73 -1.87 7.50
C TYR A 107 -0.46 -1.52 8.24
N LEU A 108 -0.60 -0.72 9.30
CA LEU A 108 0.50 -0.40 10.20
C LEU A 108 0.16 -0.84 11.62
N LYS A 109 1.18 -1.24 12.37
CA LYS A 109 1.11 -1.56 13.80
C LYS A 109 1.96 -0.58 14.58
N TYR A 110 1.44 -0.16 15.74
CA TYR A 110 2.19 0.62 16.74
C TYR A 110 1.95 0.05 18.15
N ASP A 111 2.83 0.41 19.09
CA ASP A 111 2.69 0.06 20.51
C ASP A 111 1.78 1.06 21.23
N THR A 112 0.61 0.60 21.66
CA THR A 112 -0.41 1.40 22.35
C THR A 112 -0.01 1.82 23.77
N ASN A 113 1.00 1.16 24.37
CA ASN A 113 1.56 1.59 25.65
C ASN A 113 2.49 2.81 25.50
N VAL A 114 2.95 3.08 24.28
CA VAL A 114 3.89 4.18 23.99
C VAL A 114 3.24 5.31 23.22
N LEU A 115 2.34 4.99 22.29
CA LEU A 115 1.71 5.95 21.39
C LEU A 115 0.19 5.82 21.40
N LYS A 116 -0.49 6.95 21.21
CA LYS A 116 -1.90 7.02 20.81
C LYS A 116 -1.97 7.65 19.43
N ALA A 117 -2.46 6.93 18.42
CA ALA A 117 -2.75 7.54 17.12
C ALA A 117 -3.99 8.46 17.28
N GLU A 118 -3.85 9.73 16.90
CA GLU A 118 -4.90 10.74 17.05
C GLU A 118 -5.62 11.00 15.72
N SER A 119 -4.88 11.01 14.61
CA SER A 119 -5.46 11.25 13.29
C SER A 119 -4.58 10.72 12.18
N ILE A 120 -5.20 10.47 11.04
CA ILE A 120 -4.53 10.20 9.76
C ILE A 120 -5.16 11.15 8.74
N THR A 121 -4.32 11.93 8.07
CA THR A 121 -4.77 12.87 7.04
C THR A 121 -4.16 12.52 5.69
N ALA A 122 -4.97 12.67 4.64
CA ALA A 122 -4.50 12.48 3.27
C ALA A 122 -3.39 13.48 2.92
N GLY A 123 -2.36 13.01 2.25
CA GLY A 123 -1.25 13.81 1.79
C GLY A 123 -1.52 14.45 0.42
N LYS A 124 -0.59 15.32 0.00
CA LYS A 124 -0.77 16.20 -1.17
C LYS A 124 -0.76 15.48 -2.52
N ILE A 125 -0.36 14.20 -2.55
CA ILE A 125 -0.33 13.41 -3.79
C ILE A 125 -1.66 12.74 -4.11
N ILE A 126 -2.63 12.80 -3.20
CA ILE A 126 -3.97 12.23 -3.38
C ILE A 126 -4.91 13.30 -3.96
N SER A 127 -5.43 13.03 -5.15
CA SER A 127 -6.51 13.80 -5.75
C SER A 127 -7.84 13.42 -5.10
N ASN A 128 -8.72 14.41 -4.88
CA ASN A 128 -10.04 14.24 -4.27
C ASN A 128 -10.06 13.34 -3.01
N PRO A 129 -9.26 13.67 -1.97
CA PRO A 129 -9.03 12.77 -0.83
C PRO A 129 -10.28 12.47 0.00
N LYS A 130 -11.33 13.30 -0.08
CA LYS A 130 -12.60 13.03 0.62
C LYS A 130 -13.34 11.79 0.07
N VAL A 131 -13.07 11.42 -1.18
CA VAL A 131 -13.66 10.26 -1.86
C VAL A 131 -12.63 9.13 -1.93
N ASN A 132 -11.42 9.45 -2.39
CA ASN A 132 -10.43 8.44 -2.78
C ASN A 132 -9.60 7.89 -1.61
N PHE A 133 -9.64 8.50 -0.42
CA PHE A 133 -8.83 8.10 0.72
C PHE A 133 -9.70 7.75 1.93
N SER A 134 -9.43 6.58 2.49
CA SER A 134 -10.06 6.10 3.71
C SER A 134 -9.00 5.57 4.66
N SER A 135 -9.21 5.78 5.96
CA SER A 135 -8.33 5.24 7.00
C SER A 135 -9.11 4.92 8.25
N SER A 136 -8.65 3.93 9.01
CA SER A 136 -9.19 3.62 10.34
C SER A 136 -8.07 3.40 11.35
N ILE A 137 -8.36 3.75 12.61
CA ILE A 137 -7.49 3.52 13.75
C ILE A 137 -8.24 2.57 14.69
N ASP A 138 -7.70 1.37 14.88
CA ASP A 138 -8.07 0.48 15.97
C ASP A 138 -7.16 0.79 17.15
N GLU A 139 -7.60 1.73 18.00
CA GLU A 139 -6.83 2.20 19.15
C GLU A 139 -6.51 1.08 20.14
N LYS A 140 -7.41 0.10 20.28
CA LYS A 140 -7.26 -1.00 21.23
C LYS A 140 -6.13 -1.93 20.82
N ASN A 141 -6.09 -2.27 19.53
CA ASN A 141 -5.09 -3.18 19.00
C ASN A 141 -3.88 -2.47 18.39
N GLY A 142 -3.80 -1.14 18.42
CA GLY A 142 -2.68 -0.39 17.84
C GLY A 142 -2.52 -0.61 16.35
N LYS A 143 -3.63 -0.77 15.62
CA LYS A 143 -3.64 -1.07 14.19
C LYS A 143 -4.20 0.12 13.41
N ILE A 144 -3.50 0.48 12.36
CA ILE A 144 -3.95 1.48 11.38
C ILE A 144 -4.22 0.74 10.08
N SER A 145 -5.37 1.02 9.46
CA SER A 145 -5.69 0.54 8.11
C SER A 145 -5.83 1.74 7.19
N VAL A 146 -5.26 1.64 6.00
CA VAL A 146 -5.37 2.70 4.99
C VAL A 146 -5.80 2.10 3.67
N LEU A 147 -6.69 2.81 2.97
CA LEU A 147 -7.18 2.49 1.63
C LEU A 147 -7.11 3.77 0.78
N PHE A 148 -6.54 3.62 -0.40
CA PHE A 148 -6.69 4.55 -1.51
C PHE A 148 -7.28 3.80 -2.71
N LEU A 149 -8.23 4.43 -3.37
CA LEU A 149 -8.77 4.00 -4.65
C LEU A 149 -9.09 5.26 -5.43
N ASP A 150 -8.55 5.39 -6.65
CA ASP A 150 -9.07 6.34 -7.61
C ASP A 150 -10.50 5.89 -8.01
N ASP A 151 -11.52 6.56 -7.45
CA ASP A 151 -12.93 6.29 -7.70
C ASP A 151 -13.33 6.51 -9.18
N THR A 152 -12.54 7.28 -9.92
CA THR A 152 -12.73 7.50 -11.36
C THR A 152 -12.05 6.45 -12.23
N VAL A 153 -11.20 5.61 -11.63
CA VAL A 153 -10.46 4.54 -12.32
C VAL A 153 -9.62 5.08 -13.49
N GLY A 154 -8.90 6.20 -13.28
CA GLY A 154 -7.92 6.70 -14.26
C GLY A 154 -7.66 8.20 -14.26
N ASN A 155 -8.58 9.03 -13.76
CA ASN A 155 -8.44 10.50 -13.82
C ASN A 155 -7.90 11.11 -12.52
N GLN A 156 -7.82 10.34 -11.43
CA GLN A 156 -7.41 10.81 -10.11
C GLN A 156 -6.33 9.91 -9.50
N LEU A 157 -5.53 9.27 -10.35
CA LEU A 157 -4.37 8.47 -9.99
C LEU A 157 -3.37 9.25 -9.15
N ILE A 158 -2.62 8.54 -8.30
CA ILE A 158 -1.39 9.07 -7.72
C ILE A 158 -0.29 8.92 -8.78
N ASN A 159 0.15 10.05 -9.35
CA ASN A 159 1.10 10.10 -10.47
C ASN A 159 2.40 10.86 -10.15
N LYS A 160 2.66 11.11 -8.86
CA LYS A 160 3.86 11.81 -8.38
C LYS A 160 4.31 11.27 -7.04
N ASP A 161 5.62 11.34 -6.84
CA ASP A 161 6.24 11.06 -5.55
C ASP A 161 5.82 12.11 -4.51
N GLY A 162 5.84 11.71 -3.23
CA GLY A 162 5.61 12.62 -2.12
C GLY A 162 4.82 12.00 -0.99
N THR A 163 4.26 12.85 -0.12
CA THR A 163 3.50 12.41 1.05
C THR A 163 2.13 11.90 0.64
N PHE A 164 1.90 10.62 0.89
CA PHE A 164 0.64 9.91 0.72
C PHE A 164 -0.32 10.16 1.88
N ALA A 165 0.18 10.10 3.12
CA ALA A 165 -0.61 10.37 4.32
C ALA A 165 0.28 10.96 5.42
N THR A 166 -0.31 11.65 6.39
CA THR A 166 0.37 12.05 7.64
C THR A 166 -0.35 11.39 8.81
N ILE A 167 0.39 10.68 9.65
CA ILE A 167 -0.13 10.06 10.86
C ILE A 167 0.31 10.91 12.05
N THR A 168 -0.63 11.31 12.89
CA THR A 168 -0.36 12.09 14.09
C THR A 168 -0.52 11.21 15.32
N PHE A 169 0.52 11.18 16.15
CA PHE A 169 0.57 10.41 17.39
C PHE A 169 0.78 11.32 18.58
N LYS A 170 0.07 11.05 19.68
CA LYS A 170 0.43 11.51 21.02
C LYS A 170 1.34 10.49 21.69
N ILE A 171 2.43 10.94 22.28
CA ILE A 171 3.36 10.09 23.03
C ILE A 171 2.86 9.96 24.46
N VAL A 172 2.58 8.73 24.90
CA VAL A 172 2.06 8.43 26.25
C VAL A 172 3.02 7.59 27.10
N GLY A 173 3.95 6.86 26.46
CA GLY A 173 4.96 6.04 27.12
C GLY A 173 6.22 6.80 27.55
N SER A 174 7.19 6.03 28.05
CA SER A 174 8.49 6.50 28.55
C SER A 174 9.57 6.54 27.45
N SER A 175 10.79 6.94 27.81
CA SER A 175 11.92 7.07 26.88
C SER A 175 12.28 5.75 26.17
N GLY A 176 12.76 5.85 24.93
CA GLY A 176 13.10 4.70 24.09
C GLY A 176 12.69 4.89 22.63
N ASN A 177 12.97 3.89 21.80
CA ASN A 177 12.52 3.87 20.40
C ASN A 177 11.29 2.97 20.29
N THR A 178 10.23 3.46 19.65
CA THR A 178 9.08 2.66 19.26
C THR A 178 8.90 2.69 17.75
N LYS A 179 8.51 1.55 17.16
CA LYS A 179 8.39 1.41 15.71
C LYS A 179 6.94 1.56 15.26
N ILE A 180 6.78 2.05 14.03
CA ILE A 180 5.53 2.03 13.28
C ILE A 180 5.78 1.11 12.09
N GLN A 181 5.28 -0.12 12.21
CA GLN A 181 5.67 -1.23 11.35
C GLN A 181 4.59 -1.56 10.35
N PHE A 182 4.98 -1.90 9.13
CA PHE A 182 4.05 -2.58 8.23
C PHE A 182 3.71 -3.97 8.77
N THR A 183 2.45 -4.37 8.63
CA THR A 183 2.03 -5.76 8.86
C THR A 183 1.72 -6.45 7.54
N ASP A 184 1.62 -7.77 7.58
CA ASP A 184 1.27 -8.57 6.42
C ASP A 184 -0.10 -8.19 5.84
N GLY A 185 -0.22 -8.44 4.53
CA GLY A 185 -1.42 -8.19 3.76
C GLY A 185 -1.41 -6.87 2.99
N GLY A 186 -2.53 -6.62 2.33
CA GLY A 186 -2.70 -5.46 1.46
C GLY A 186 -2.15 -5.66 0.05
N ALA A 187 -2.49 -4.72 -0.82
CA ALA A 187 -2.12 -4.74 -2.23
C ALA A 187 -1.85 -3.32 -2.72
N VAL A 188 -1.09 -3.22 -3.80
CA VAL A 188 -0.88 -1.98 -4.55
C VAL A 188 -1.14 -2.30 -6.02
N GLY A 189 -2.03 -1.55 -6.64
CA GLY A 189 -2.33 -1.61 -8.06
C GLY A 189 -1.82 -0.36 -8.78
N ASN A 190 -1.24 -0.55 -9.96
CA ASN A 190 -0.77 0.57 -10.77
C ASN A 190 -1.95 1.39 -11.36
N GLY A 191 -1.67 2.37 -12.21
CA GLY A 191 -2.70 3.18 -12.87
C GLY A 191 -3.70 2.39 -13.73
N LYS A 192 -3.39 1.12 -14.07
CA LYS A 192 -4.29 0.19 -14.76
C LYS A 192 -4.94 -0.84 -13.81
N MET A 193 -4.83 -0.62 -12.50
CA MET A 193 -5.27 -1.53 -11.45
C MET A 193 -4.59 -2.91 -11.45
N LEU A 194 -3.48 -3.07 -12.20
CA LEU A 194 -2.68 -4.29 -12.19
C LEU A 194 -1.77 -4.29 -10.96
N LYS A 195 -1.67 -5.44 -10.29
CA LYS A 195 -0.85 -5.59 -9.10
C LYS A 195 0.61 -5.21 -9.38
N ILE A 196 1.18 -4.38 -8.49
CA ILE A 196 2.62 -4.11 -8.44
C ILE A 196 3.23 -5.14 -7.47
N ASP A 197 4.01 -6.08 -8.01
CA ASP A 197 4.62 -7.14 -7.18
C ASP A 197 5.83 -6.65 -6.38
N ASN A 198 6.59 -5.69 -6.91
CA ASN A 198 7.79 -5.17 -6.26
C ASN A 198 7.47 -3.87 -5.50
N VAL A 199 7.08 -4.00 -4.23
CA VAL A 199 6.85 -2.86 -3.33
C VAL A 199 7.81 -2.95 -2.15
N THR A 200 8.72 -1.99 -2.05
CA THR A 200 9.61 -1.86 -0.89
C THR A 200 8.88 -1.09 0.21
N ARG A 201 8.73 -1.71 1.38
CA ARG A 201 8.12 -1.09 2.56
C ARG A 201 9.18 -0.83 3.61
N THR A 202 9.21 0.39 4.14
CA THR A 202 10.17 0.80 5.19
C THR A 202 9.40 1.31 6.40
N ASP A 203 9.61 0.64 7.53
CA ASP A 203 9.05 1.02 8.84
C ASP A 203 9.60 2.38 9.30
N GLY A 204 8.80 3.06 10.13
CA GLY A 204 9.20 4.30 10.79
C GLY A 204 9.53 4.09 12.26
N THR A 205 10.21 5.06 12.86
CA THR A 205 10.60 5.06 14.27
C THR A 205 10.24 6.39 14.93
N ILE A 206 9.61 6.33 16.10
CA ILE A 206 9.48 7.47 17.00
C ILE A 206 10.44 7.29 18.17
N LYS A 207 11.36 8.24 18.33
CA LYS A 207 12.27 8.31 19.49
C LYS A 207 11.62 9.14 20.61
N VAL A 208 11.25 8.48 21.70
CA VAL A 208 10.78 9.13 22.93
C VAL A 208 11.98 9.57 23.76
N LYS A 209 12.07 10.88 23.98
CA LYS A 209 13.12 11.56 24.75
C LYS A 209 12.76 11.65 26.23
#